data_AF-A0A7T8HH50-F1
#
_entry.id   AF-A0A7T8HH50-F1
#
_cell.length_a   1.000
_cell.length_b   1.000
_cell.length_c   1.000
_cell.angle_alpha   90.00
_cell.angle_beta   90.00
_cell.angle_gamma   90.00
#
_symmetry.space_group_name_H-M   'P 1'
#
loop_
_entity.id
_entity.type
_entity.pdbx_description
1 polymer ?
#
loop_
_entity_poly.entity_id
_entity_poly.type
_entity_poly.pdbx_seq_one_letter_code
_entity_poly.pdbx_strand_id
1 'polypeptide(L)' 'EGCSVHQDNARPHTSLMTPQKLRDLRWEVLSHPPYILDMAPFDYHLLLYMANALNGAKLNSIEACEKW' A
#
# COMPACT_ATOMS: atom_id res chain seq x y z
N GLU A 1 -1.51 22.90 0.79
CA GLU A 1 -1.26 21.58 1.41
C GLU A 1 -1.46 20.46 0.38
N GLY A 2 -0.39 19.81 -0.09
CA GLY A 2 -0.46 18.61 -0.94
C GLY A 2 -0.35 17.34 -0.08
N CYS A 3 -0.89 16.22 -0.55
CA CYS A 3 -0.73 14.92 0.12
C CYS A 3 0.58 14.27 -0.33
N SER A 4 1.30 13.60 0.57
CA SER A 4 2.49 12.81 0.24
C SER A 4 2.16 11.31 0.21
N VAL A 5 2.59 10.59 -0.83
CA VAL A 5 2.41 9.14 -0.98
C VAL A 5 3.76 8.44 -0.90
N HIS A 6 3.82 7.41 -0.05
CA HIS A 6 4.90 6.44 -0.03
C HIS A 6 4.35 5.11 -0.57
N GLN A 7 4.91 4.62 -1.67
CA GLN A 7 4.52 3.35 -2.31
C GLN A 7 5.78 2.60 -2.76
N ASP A 8 5.68 1.28 -2.89
CA ASP A 8 6.78 0.47 -3.39
C ASP A 8 7.05 0.73 -4.90
N ASN A 9 8.12 0.13 -5.40
CA ASN A 9 8.50 0.24 -6.82
C ASN A 9 7.86 -0.85 -7.70
N ALA A 10 6.72 -1.44 -7.31
CA ALA A 10 6.10 -2.47 -8.15
C ALA A 10 5.69 -1.91 -9.52
N ARG A 11 5.61 -2.80 -10.53
CA ARG A 11 5.37 -2.41 -11.93
C ARG A 11 4.10 -1.57 -12.15
N PRO A 12 2.97 -1.81 -11.48
CA PRO A 12 1.79 -0.95 -11.62
C PRO A 12 2.01 0.47 -11.08
N HIS A 13 2.80 0.62 -10.02
CA HIS A 13 3.10 1.89 -9.35
C HIS A 13 4.09 2.76 -10.14
N THR A 14 4.98 2.11 -10.91
CA THR A 14 5.98 2.76 -11.76
C THR A 14 5.52 2.94 -13.22
N SER A 15 4.34 2.44 -13.59
CA SER A 15 3.72 2.67 -14.90
C SER A 15 3.45 4.16 -15.12
N LEU A 16 3.62 4.65 -16.34
CA LEU A 16 3.49 6.08 -16.70
C LEU A 16 2.20 6.74 -16.23
N MET A 17 1.10 5.98 -16.19
CA MET A 17 -0.21 6.48 -15.77
C MET A 17 -0.25 6.90 -14.29
N THR A 18 0.49 6.20 -13.43
CA THR A 18 0.44 6.39 -11.97
C THR A 18 1.09 7.72 -11.55
N PRO A 19 2.34 8.04 -11.95
CA PRO A 19 2.94 9.35 -11.70
C PRO A 19 2.17 10.50 -12.35
N GLN A 20 1.54 10.27 -13.51
CA GLN A 20 0.74 11.31 -14.17
C GLN A 20 -0.48 11.67 -13.33
N LYS A 21 -1.22 10.68 -12.85
CA LYS A 21 -2.38 10.92 -12.00
C LYS A 21 -2.01 11.56 -10.66
N LEU A 22 -0.89 11.18 -10.07
CA LEU A 22 -0.40 11.77 -8.81
C LEU A 22 -0.05 13.25 -8.97
N ARG A 23 0.53 13.64 -10.11
CA ARG A 23 0.76 15.06 -10.45
C ARG A 23 -0.54 15.84 -10.60
N ASP A 24 -1.55 15.28 -11.26
CA ASP A 24 -2.87 15.91 -11.42
C ASP A 24 -3.54 16.17 -10.06
N LEU A 25 -3.35 15.24 -9.11
CA LEU A 25 -3.83 15.34 -7.73
C LEU A 25 -2.97 16.27 -6.85
N ARG A 26 -1.84 16.78 -7.38
CA ARG A 26 -0.82 17.55 -6.64
C ARG A 26 -0.26 16.79 -5.44
N TRP A 27 -0.08 15.48 -5.61
CA TRP A 27 0.50 14.61 -4.60
C TRP A 27 1.99 14.45 -4.83
N GLU A 28 2.77 14.52 -3.75
CA GLU A 28 4.21 14.29 -3.76
C GLU A 28 4.49 12.80 -3.60
N VAL A 29 5.37 12.25 -4.44
CA VAL A 29 5.79 10.84 -4.33
C VAL A 29 7.11 10.79 -3.58
N LEU A 30 7.09 10.16 -2.41
CA LEU A 30 8.29 9.96 -1.60
C LEU A 30 9.17 8.89 -2.26
N SER A 31 10.47 9.16 -2.34
CA SER A 31 11.44 8.24 -2.95
C SER A 31 11.51 6.93 -2.17
N HIS A 32 11.27 5.80 -2.84
CA HIS A 32 11.43 4.47 -2.25
C HIS A 32 12.65 3.76 -2.84
N PRO A 33 13.58 3.25 -2.01
CA PRO A 33 14.69 2.43 -2.48
C PRO A 33 14.19 1.10 -3.10
N PRO A 34 14.88 0.54 -4.09
CA PRO A 34 14.49 -0.74 -4.68
C PRO A 34 14.60 -1.87 -3.64
N TYR A 35 13.55 -2.71 -3.54
CA TYR A 35 13.50 -3.96 -2.77
C TYR A 35 13.57 -3.86 -1.24
N ILE A 36 13.09 -2.77 -0.62
CA ILE A 36 13.03 -2.72 0.83
C ILE A 36 11.61 -3.00 1.33
N LEU A 37 11.29 -4.28 1.41
CA LEU A 37 10.05 -4.81 1.97
C LEU A 37 9.84 -4.41 3.45
N ASP A 38 10.91 -3.98 4.13
CA ASP A 38 10.95 -3.68 5.57
C ASP A 38 10.89 -2.18 5.90
N MET A 39 11.00 -1.27 4.91
CA MET A 39 11.10 0.17 5.18
C MET A 39 9.82 0.97 4.92
N ALA A 40 8.73 0.34 4.49
CA ALA A 40 7.43 0.98 4.56
C ALA A 40 6.84 0.70 5.94
N PRO A 41 6.80 1.69 6.86
CA PRO A 41 6.23 1.48 8.19
C PRO A 41 4.77 1.02 8.11
N PHE A 42 4.09 1.40 7.03
CA PHE A 42 2.74 0.96 6.71
C PHE A 42 2.67 -0.54 6.49
N ASP A 43 3.50 -1.09 5.60
CA ASP A 43 3.39 -2.49 5.20
C ASP A 43 3.79 -3.43 6.35
N TYR A 44 4.88 -3.16 7.06
CA TYR A 44 5.30 -4.07 8.13
C TYR A 44 4.31 -4.09 9.31
N HIS A 45 3.97 -2.93 9.87
CA HIS A 45 3.14 -2.87 11.06
C HIS A 45 1.68 -3.25 10.77
N LEU A 46 1.12 -2.78 9.66
CA LEU A 46 -0.26 -3.07 9.30
C LEU A 46 -0.44 -4.53 8.91
N LEU A 47 0.42 -5.08 8.06
CA LEU A 47 0.30 -6.48 7.65
C LEU A 47 0.53 -7.43 8.83
N LEU A 48 1.46 -7.11 9.74
CA LEU A 48 1.66 -7.90 10.95
C LEU A 48 0.44 -7.85 11.88
N TYR A 49 -0.12 -6.65 12.10
CA TYR A 49 -1.34 -6.49 12.88
C TYR A 49 -2.51 -7.26 12.26
N MET A 50 -2.71 -7.13 10.95
CA MET A 50 -3.75 -7.84 10.21
C MET A 50 -3.55 -9.35 10.27
N ALA A 51 -2.33 -9.84 10.06
CA ALA A 51 -2.00 -11.26 10.14
C ALA A 51 -2.33 -11.84 11.53
N ASN A 52 -2.00 -11.10 12.60
CA ASN A 52 -2.34 -11.50 13.96
C ASN A 52 -3.86 -11.49 14.20
N ALA A 53 -4.56 -10.47 13.74
CA ALA A 53 -5.99 -10.32 13.94
C ALA A 53 -6.83 -11.30 13.07
N LEU A 54 -6.29 -11.72 11.92
CA LEU A 54 -6.87 -12.73 11.03
C LEU A 54 -6.45 -14.16 11.39
N ASN A 55 -5.58 -14.34 12.38
CA ASN A 55 -5.04 -15.66 12.70
C ASN A 55 -6.17 -16.62 13.12
N GLY A 56 -6.36 -17.70 12.35
CA GLY A 56 -7.42 -18.67 12.58
C GLY A 56 -8.81 -18.27 12.06
N ALA A 57 -8.98 -17.06 11.51
CA ALA A 57 -10.22 -16.64 10.88
C ALA A 57 -10.41 -17.32 9.51
N LYS A 58 -11.64 -17.74 9.20
CA LYS A 58 -12.02 -18.24 7.87
C LYS A 58 -12.97 -17.25 7.21
N LEU A 59 -12.46 -16.54 6.21
CA LEU A 59 -13.24 -15.63 5.39
C LEU A 59 -13.69 -16.37 4.13
N ASN A 60 -14.92 -16.88 4.14
CA ASN A 60 -15.43 -17.77 3.08
C ASN A 60 -16.10 -17.03 1.91
N SER A 61 -16.07 -15.69 1.91
CA SER A 61 -16.59 -14.87 0.83
C SER A 61 -15.83 -13.55 0.75
N ILE A 62 -15.90 -12.91 -0.42
CA ILE A 62 -15.35 -11.57 -0.63
C ILE A 62 -16.05 -10.57 0.31
N GLU A 63 -17.37 -10.67 0.44
CA GLU A 63 -18.14 -9.82 1.36
C GLU A 63 -17.68 -9.96 2.82
N ALA A 64 -17.36 -11.19 3.28
CA ALA A 64 -16.82 -11.40 4.62
C ALA A 64 -15.42 -10.80 4.78
N CYS A 65 -14.61 -10.78 3.71
CA CYS A 65 -13.31 -10.13 3.70
C CYS A 65 -13.40 -8.60 3.68
N GLU A 66 -14.36 -8.03 2.95
CA GLU A 66 -14.56 -6.58 2.85
C GLU A 66 -15.15 -5.97 4.13
N LYS A 67 -15.90 -6.76 4.90
CA LYS A 67 -16.51 -6.34 6.17
C LYS A 67 -15.62 -6.55 7.40
N TRP A 68 -14.49 -7.21 7.24
CA TRP A 68 -13.51 -7.40 8.31
C TRP A 68 -12.71 -6.12 8.51
#